data_AF-A0A1C3FB80-F1
#
_entry.id   AF-A0A1C3FB80-F1
#
_cell.length_a   1.000
_cell.length_b   1.000
_cell.length_c   1.000
_cell.angle_alpha   90.00
_cell.angle_beta   90.00
_cell.angle_gamma   90.00
#
_symmetry.space_group_name_H-M   'P 1'
#
loop_
_entity.id
_entity.type
_entity.pdbx_description
1 polymer ?
#
loop_
_entity_poly.entity_id
_entity_poly.type
_entity_poly.pdbx_seq_one_letter_code
_entity_poly.pdbx_strand_id
1 'polypeptide(L)'
;MAKTIGAYVNVALVDYDESMKNHLIELLKESLREQATEYIFENTWEVAENKRKLYKNEDGALLEMQDETNGDPSSSQISDPREILEVMTVSLTVKVEGISENNM
;
A
#
# COMPACT_ATOMS: atom_id res chain seq x y z
N MET A 1 17.60 -3.28 17.01
CA MET A 1 16.47 -2.32 17.13
C MET A 1 15.47 -2.72 16.08
N ALA A 2 14.29 -3.13 16.51
CA ALA A 2 13.23 -3.52 15.60
C ALA A 2 12.66 -2.30 14.86
N LYS A 3 12.46 -2.44 13.55
CA LYS A 3 11.75 -1.46 12.70
C LYS A 3 10.58 -2.14 12.00
N THR A 4 9.65 -1.36 11.46
CA THR A 4 8.53 -1.87 10.66
C THR A 4 8.82 -1.63 9.19
N ILE A 5 8.61 -2.65 8.37
CA ILE A 5 8.57 -2.54 6.90
C ILE A 5 7.16 -2.89 6.43
N GLY A 6 6.83 -2.49 5.20
CA GLY A 6 5.55 -2.85 4.62
C GLY A 6 5.48 -2.61 3.13
N ALA A 7 4.47 -3.20 2.53
CA ALA A 7 4.14 -3.09 1.12
C ALA A 7 2.63 -2.92 0.96
N TYR A 8 2.21 -2.40 -0.19
CA TYR A 8 0.80 -2.28 -0.51
C TYR A 8 0.55 -2.54 -1.99
N VAL A 9 -0.69 -2.91 -2.30
CA VAL A 9 -1.18 -3.11 -3.66
C VAL A 9 -2.56 -2.48 -3.79
N ASN A 10 -2.82 -1.87 -4.94
CA ASN A 10 -4.13 -1.36 -5.32
C ASN A 10 -4.79 -2.35 -6.28
N VAL A 11 -6.03 -2.70 -5.99
CA VAL A 11 -6.85 -3.58 -6.83
C VAL A 11 -8.11 -2.83 -7.21
N ALA A 12 -8.56 -2.95 -8.46
CA ALA A 12 -9.84 -2.40 -8.84
C ALA A 12 -10.93 -2.99 -7.93
N LEU A 13 -11.79 -2.13 -7.36
CA LEU A 13 -12.77 -2.57 -6.36
C LEU A 13 -13.74 -3.62 -6.93
N VAL A 14 -14.00 -3.57 -8.23
CA VAL A 14 -14.86 -4.52 -8.95
C VAL A 14 -14.29 -5.94 -8.98
N ASP A 15 -12.96 -6.08 -8.89
CA ASP A 15 -12.24 -7.35 -8.91
C ASP A 15 -11.82 -7.78 -7.50
N TYR A 16 -12.18 -7.02 -6.47
CA TYR A 16 -11.79 -7.27 -5.10
C TYR A 16 -12.79 -8.17 -4.38
N ASP A 17 -12.34 -9.36 -3.99
CA ASP A 17 -13.07 -10.29 -3.14
C ASP A 17 -12.16 -10.92 -2.05
N GLU A 18 -12.73 -11.74 -1.18
CA GLU A 18 -11.98 -12.40 -0.10
C GLU A 18 -10.90 -13.36 -0.59
N SER A 19 -11.12 -14.01 -1.74
CA SER A 19 -10.13 -14.92 -2.33
C SER A 19 -8.92 -14.14 -2.84
N MET A 20 -9.18 -13.04 -3.55
CA MET A 20 -8.17 -12.10 -4.03
C MET A 20 -7.38 -11.53 -2.85
N LYS A 21 -8.08 -11.08 -1.79
CA LYS A 21 -7.44 -10.60 -0.56
C LYS A 21 -6.44 -11.60 0.00
N ASN A 22 -6.85 -12.85 0.20
CA ASN A 22 -5.99 -13.89 0.77
C ASN A 22 -4.76 -14.15 -0.12
N HIS A 23 -4.96 -14.19 -1.43
CA HIS A 23 -3.86 -14.37 -2.38
C HIS A 23 -2.86 -13.20 -2.33
N LEU A 24 -3.35 -11.96 -2.29
CA LEU A 24 -2.51 -10.77 -2.20
C LEU A 24 -1.72 -10.71 -0.89
N ILE A 25 -2.32 -11.13 0.23
CA ILE A 25 -1.61 -11.18 1.51
C ILE A 25 -0.40 -12.12 1.42
N GLU A 26 -0.56 -13.31 0.85
CA GLU A 26 0.55 -14.25 0.70
C GLU A 26 1.63 -13.74 -0.27
N LEU A 27 1.23 -13.12 -1.39
CA LEU A 27 2.17 -12.48 -2.32
C LEU A 27 2.95 -11.33 -1.66
N LEU A 28 2.28 -10.50 -0.85
CA LEU A 28 2.95 -9.41 -0.13
C LEU A 28 3.92 -9.94 0.94
N LYS A 29 3.59 -11.05 1.62
CA LYS A 29 4.51 -11.72 2.55
C LYS A 29 5.75 -12.24 1.81
N GLU A 30 5.56 -12.94 0.70
CA GLU A 30 6.67 -13.45 -0.13
C GLU A 30 7.58 -12.31 -0.59
N SER A 31 6.99 -11.25 -1.16
CA SER A 31 7.73 -10.08 -1.61
C SER A 31 8.53 -9.41 -0.48
N LEU A 32 7.95 -9.27 0.72
CA LEU A 32 8.65 -8.70 1.87
C LEU A 32 9.76 -9.62 2.39
N ARG A 33 9.58 -10.95 2.34
CA ARG A 33 10.62 -11.92 2.70
C ARG A 33 11.79 -11.90 1.71
N GLU A 34 11.52 -11.74 0.42
CA GLU A 34 12.56 -11.64 -0.61
C GLU A 34 13.37 -10.34 -0.50
N GLN A 35 12.73 -9.24 -0.09
CA GLN A 35 13.37 -7.93 0.03
C GLN A 35 14.08 -7.73 1.38
N ALA A 36 13.64 -8.41 2.44
CA ALA A 36 14.21 -8.23 3.76
C ALA A 36 15.60 -8.87 3.87
N THR A 37 16.57 -8.08 4.33
CA THR A 37 17.88 -8.58 4.75
C THR A 37 17.93 -8.93 6.24
N GLU A 38 16.92 -8.45 6.96
CA GLU A 38 16.73 -8.57 8.40
C GLU A 38 15.87 -9.79 8.78
N TYR A 39 15.94 -10.19 10.05
CA TYR A 39 15.07 -11.22 10.58
C TYR A 39 13.62 -10.70 10.67
N ILE A 40 12.69 -11.42 10.04
CA ILE A 40 11.24 -11.11 10.07
C ILE A 40 10.58 -11.77 11.28
N PHE A 41 9.84 -10.97 12.07
CA PHE A 41 9.00 -11.50 13.14
C PHE A 41 7.65 -11.97 12.56
N GLU A 42 7.59 -13.25 12.17
CA GLU A 42 6.43 -13.89 11.51
C GLU A 42 5.10 -13.82 12.29
N ASN A 43 5.12 -13.47 13.58
CA ASN A 43 3.91 -13.27 14.40
C ASN A 43 3.44 -11.81 14.44
N THR A 44 4.06 -10.91 13.67
CA THR A 44 3.79 -9.45 13.70
C THR A 44 3.22 -8.91 12.39
N TRP A 45 2.70 -9.78 11.53
CA TRP A 45 2.01 -9.37 10.31
C TRP A 45 0.73 -8.62 10.64
N GLU A 46 0.59 -7.41 10.10
CA GLU A 46 -0.60 -6.58 10.23
C GLU A 46 -1.11 -6.24 8.83
N VAL A 47 -2.39 -6.54 8.59
CA VAL A 47 -3.08 -6.24 7.32
C VAL A 47 -3.99 -5.05 7.54
N ALA A 48 -3.97 -4.09 6.60
CA ALA A 48 -4.94 -3.01 6.55
C ALA A 48 -5.54 -2.88 5.15
N GLU A 49 -6.83 -2.55 5.12
CA GLU A 49 -7.61 -2.35 3.89
C GLU A 49 -8.13 -0.93 3.88
N ASN A 50 -7.98 -0.25 2.75
CA ASN A 50 -8.50 1.11 2.58
C ASN A 50 -9.13 1.26 1.19
N LYS A 51 -10.42 1.56 1.15
CA LYS A 51 -11.12 1.89 -0.10
C LYS A 51 -10.77 3.32 -0.51
N ARG A 52 -10.21 3.50 -1.69
CA ARG A 52 -9.75 4.80 -2.21
C ARG A 52 -10.33 5.08 -3.59
N LYS A 53 -10.37 6.36 -3.95
CA LYS A 53 -10.69 6.82 -5.31
C LYS A 53 -9.43 7.42 -5.91
N LEU A 54 -8.94 6.80 -6.98
CA LEU A 54 -7.81 7.29 -7.76
C LEU A 54 -8.33 7.98 -9.02
N TYR A 55 -7.71 9.10 -9.35
CA TYR A 55 -8.04 9.91 -10.50
C TYR A 55 -6.89 9.84 -11.48
N LYS A 56 -7.20 9.60 -12.74
CA LYS A 56 -6.20 9.61 -13.80
C LYS A 56 -6.07 11.02 -14.37
N ASN A 57 -4.87 11.59 -14.30
CA ASN A 57 -4.59 12.86 -14.97
C ASN A 57 -4.34 12.67 -16.48
N GLU A 58 -4.13 13.76 -17.21
CA GLU A 58 -3.92 13.72 -18.66
C GLU A 58 -2.68 12.93 -19.09
N ASP A 59 -1.64 12.89 -18.24
CA ASP A 59 -0.41 12.12 -18.43
C ASP A 59 -0.55 10.63 -18.08
N GLY A 60 -1.73 10.22 -17.60
CA GLY A 60 -2.03 8.85 -17.21
C GLY A 60 -1.55 8.45 -15.82
N ALA A 61 -1.04 9.40 -15.03
CA ALA A 61 -0.67 9.18 -13.64
C ALA A 61 -1.93 9.07 -12.75
N LEU A 62 -1.88 8.15 -11.78
CA LEU A 62 -2.92 7.97 -10.78
C LEU A 62 -2.65 8.87 -9.58
N LEU A 63 -3.57 9.78 -9.30
CA LEU A 63 -3.51 10.74 -8.21
C LEU A 63 -4.67 10.50 -7.24
N GLU A 64 -4.43 10.77 -5.97
CA GLU A 64 -5.51 10.86 -4.99
C GLU A 64 -6.01 12.30 -4.92
N MET A 65 -7.33 12.49 -4.88
CA MET A 65 -7.85 13.77 -4.38
C MET A 65 -7.65 13.81 -2.87
N GLN A 66 -6.96 14.84 -2.37
CA GLN A 66 -7.18 15.26 -1.00
C GLN A 66 -8.61 15.76 -0.90
N ASP A 67 -9.40 15.17 0.00
CA ASP A 67 -10.71 15.71 0.37
C ASP A 67 -10.54 17.18 0.77
N GLU A 68 -11.31 18.09 0.14
CA GLU A 68 -11.40 19.51 0.48
C GLU A 68 -12.10 19.69 1.85
N THR A 69 -11.54 19.19 2.93
CA THR A 69 -12.10 19.42 4.28
C THR A 69 -11.48 20.61 5.01
N ASN A 70 -10.48 21.29 4.44
CA ASN A 70 -9.99 22.55 5.00
C ASN A 70 -9.52 23.49 3.88
N GLY A 71 -10.24 24.59 3.71
CA GLY A 71 -10.06 25.57 2.64
C GLY A 71 -8.66 26.16 2.58
N ASP A 72 -7.95 25.81 1.51
CA ASP A 72 -6.92 26.65 0.90
C ASP A 72 -7.02 26.46 -0.63
N PRO A 73 -7.38 27.50 -1.40
CA PRO A 73 -7.59 27.38 -2.86
C PRO A 73 -6.28 27.21 -3.66
N SER A 74 -5.14 26.98 -3.01
CA SER A 74 -3.83 26.82 -3.67
C SER A 74 -3.47 25.36 -4.05
N SER A 75 -4.33 24.37 -3.80
CA SER A 75 -4.00 22.96 -3.99
C SER A 75 -4.71 22.35 -5.21
N SER A 76 -4.03 22.41 -6.36
CA SER A 76 -4.19 21.52 -7.52
C SER A 76 -5.60 20.93 -7.75
N GLN A 77 -6.54 21.78 -8.15
CA GLN A 77 -7.78 21.33 -8.79
C GLN A 77 -7.41 20.53 -10.04
N ILE A 78 -7.53 19.20 -9.99
CA ILE A 78 -7.53 18.36 -11.19
C ILE A 78 -8.69 18.87 -12.05
N SER A 79 -8.38 19.69 -13.04
CA SER A 79 -9.38 20.51 -13.74
C SER A 79 -10.33 19.68 -14.60
N ASP A 80 -10.02 18.40 -14.85
CA ASP A 80 -10.92 17.43 -15.47
C ASP A 80 -10.39 16.00 -15.22
N PRO A 81 -10.93 15.22 -14.26
CA PRO A 81 -10.58 13.81 -14.16
C PRO A 81 -11.20 13.06 -15.33
N ARG A 82 -10.38 12.61 -16.28
CA ARG A 82 -10.83 11.82 -17.44
C ARG A 82 -11.43 10.46 -17.02
N GLU A 83 -11.01 9.92 -15.88
CA GLU A 83 -11.45 8.62 -15.37
C GLU A 83 -11.30 8.56 -13.83
N ILE A 84 -12.32 8.02 -13.16
CA ILE A 84 -12.32 7.73 -11.72
C ILE A 84 -12.21 6.23 -11.53
N LEU A 85 -11.21 5.78 -10.79
CA LEU A 85 -10.97 4.39 -10.46
C LEU A 85 -11.19 4.18 -8.96
N GLU A 86 -12.23 3.42 -8.61
CA GLU A 86 -12.39 2.94 -7.24
C GLU A 86 -11.49 1.72 -7.03
N VAL A 87 -10.64 1.80 -6.02
CA VAL A 87 -9.70 0.73 -5.69
C VAL A 87 -9.82 0.31 -4.23
N MET A 88 -9.50 -0.95 -3.96
CA MET A 88 -9.13 -1.41 -2.64
C MET A 88 -7.61 -1.42 -2.52
N THR A 89 -7.07 -0.66 -1.57
CA THR A 89 -5.66 -0.75 -1.18
C THR A 89 -5.53 -1.78 -0.08
N VAL A 90 -4.80 -2.86 -0.33
CA VAL A 90 -4.41 -3.84 0.69
C VAL A 90 -2.96 -3.57 1.04
N SER A 91 -2.70 -3.26 2.30
CA SER A 91 -1.35 -3.05 2.85
C SER A 91 -1.01 -4.11 3.87
N LEU A 92 0.26 -4.51 3.89
CA LEU A 92 0.81 -5.48 4.83
C LEU A 92 2.07 -4.89 5.46
N THR A 93 2.14 -4.90 6.79
CA THR A 93 3.32 -4.49 7.55
C THR A 93 3.84 -5.61 8.43
N VAL A 94 5.13 -5.60 8.73
CA VAL A 94 5.79 -6.57 9.62
C VAL A 94 6.96 -5.94 10.34
N LYS A 95 7.24 -6.41 11.55
CA LYS A 95 8.45 -6.01 12.28
C LYS A 95 9.64 -6.82 11.81
N VAL A 96 10.79 -6.16 11.69
CA VAL A 96 12.07 -6.77 11.37
C VAL A 96 13.17 -6.30 12.30
N GLU A 97 14.18 -7.13 12.52
CA GLU A 97 15.37 -6.78 13.29
C GLU A 97 16.64 -7.17 12.54
N GLY A 98 17.58 -6.20 12.45
CA GLY A 98 18.88 -6.43 11.83
C GLY A 98 19.61 -7.58 12.51
N ILE A 99 20.20 -8.46 11.71
CA ILE A 99 21.12 -9.47 12.18
C ILE A 99 22.37 -8.72 12.61
N SER A 100 22.64 -8.62 13.91
CA SER A 100 23.91 -8.08 14.38
C SER A 100 25.01 -9.01 13.88
N GLU A 101 25.83 -8.55 12.94
CA GLU A 101 27.08 -9.23 12.56
C GLU A 101 28.00 -9.24 13.79
N ASN A 102 27.84 -10.22 14.66
CA ASN A 102 28.84 -10.58 15.64
C ASN A 102 29.51 -11.88 15.17
N ASN A 103 30.76 -11.72 14.76
CA ASN A 103 31.79 -12.72 14.45
C ASN A 103 31.85 -13.21 13.00
N MET A 104 32.76 -12.60 12.22
CA MET A 104 34.02 -13.25 11.83
C MET A 104 35.16 -12.23 11.81
#